data_AF-A0A915NYF4-F1
#
_entry.id   AF-A0A915NYF4-F1
#
_cell.length_a   1.000
_cell.length_b   1.000
_cell.length_c   1.000
_cell.angle_alpha   90.00
_cell.angle_beta   90.00
_cell.angle_gamma   90.00
#
_symmetry.space_group_name_H-M   'P 1'
#
loop_
_entity.id
_entity.type
_entity.pdbx_description
1 polymer ?
#
loop_
_entity_poly.entity_id
_entity_poly.type
_entity_poly.pdbx_seq_one_letter_code
_entity_poly.pdbx_strand_id
1 'polypeptide(L)'
;MILLNAAYFHIICLALNRFHAVFFPFNYQIVWKPSNIKYFILVTWLITFAWSALQFTEFTLGIDNAGILYFIKSFLQNGILMNGDIPLLLAVFIATPLYTAVLAQFIFDYRKKKSTSTQNNNMPKDRIIILSICLISLIPCPLLLGLYKLAGITVIIQDTLPSIIINIFYNVCYTLIQFIEEISLFIISKDFRKLVKEQFFKSNGQINNNNKVVNNQVIVVQTISQQQRRNNQINKQN
;
A
#
# COMPACT_ATOMS: atom_id res chain seq x y z
N MET A 1 10.26 5.51 18.76
CA MET A 1 10.63 4.31 17.98
C MET A 1 9.42 3.47 17.57
N ILE A 2 8.57 3.02 18.50
CA ILE A 2 7.38 2.19 18.19
C ILE A 2 6.49 2.82 17.10
N LEU A 3 6.14 4.11 17.26
CA LEU A 3 5.30 4.83 16.28
C LEU A 3 5.94 4.93 14.89
N LEU A 4 7.24 5.16 14.83
CA LEU A 4 7.97 5.24 13.55
C LEU A 4 7.97 3.88 12.83
N ASN A 5 8.23 2.81 13.59
CA ASN A 5 8.17 1.45 13.07
C ASN A 5 6.74 1.10 12.57
N ALA A 6 5.71 1.51 13.32
CA ALA A 6 4.31 1.36 12.91
C ALA A 6 4.06 2.05 11.56
N ALA A 7 4.51 3.31 11.42
CA ALA A 7 4.38 4.08 10.19
C ALA A 7 5.01 3.36 8.99
N TYR A 8 6.20 2.79 9.12
CA TYR A 8 6.85 2.03 8.03
C TYR A 8 6.02 0.82 7.58
N PHE A 9 5.52 0.02 8.52
CA PHE A 9 4.70 -1.13 8.19
C PHE A 9 3.32 -0.73 7.65
N HIS A 10 2.74 0.37 8.13
CA HIS A 10 1.51 0.93 7.57
C HIS A 10 1.71 1.42 6.13
N ILE A 11 2.86 2.00 5.79
CA ILE A 11 3.20 2.37 4.40
C ILE A 11 3.26 1.13 3.50
N ILE A 12 3.86 0.01 3.97
CA ILE A 12 3.85 -1.26 3.22
C ILE A 12 2.43 -1.77 3.02
N CYS A 13 1.62 -1.77 4.08
CA CYS A 13 0.23 -2.20 4.03
C CYS A 13 -0.61 -1.34 3.06
N LEU A 14 -0.37 -0.03 3.05
CA LEU A 14 -0.99 0.89 2.10
C LEU A 14 -0.55 0.59 0.66
N ALA A 15 0.75 0.37 0.41
CA ALA A 15 1.25 0.03 -0.92
C ALA A 15 0.60 -1.26 -1.45
N LEU A 16 0.50 -2.30 -0.61
CA LEU A 16 -0.19 -3.55 -0.93
C LEU A 16 -1.68 -3.34 -1.21
N ASN A 17 -2.34 -2.52 -0.39
CA ASN A 17 -3.74 -2.17 -0.58
C ASN A 17 -3.97 -1.54 -1.96
N ARG A 18 -3.16 -0.55 -2.34
CA ARG A 18 -3.29 0.16 -3.61
C ARG A 18 -2.96 -0.72 -4.81
N PHE A 19 -1.87 -1.48 -4.71
CA PHE A 19 -1.51 -2.45 -5.74
C PHE A 19 -2.67 -3.44 -5.99
N HIS A 20 -3.22 -4.00 -4.92
CA HIS A 20 -4.32 -4.95 -5.04
C HIS A 20 -5.62 -4.31 -5.55
N ALA A 21 -5.88 -3.04 -5.22
CA ALA A 21 -7.03 -2.30 -5.75
C ALA A 21 -6.95 -2.10 -7.27
N VAL A 22 -5.74 -1.85 -7.80
CA VAL A 22 -5.51 -1.57 -9.22
C VAL A 22 -5.46 -2.85 -10.05
N PHE A 23 -4.67 -3.84 -9.63
CA PHE A 23 -4.44 -5.05 -10.41
C PHE A 23 -5.48 -6.16 -10.16
N PHE A 24 -6.09 -6.20 -8.97
CA PHE A 24 -6.99 -7.28 -8.55
C PHE A 24 -8.32 -6.75 -7.96
N PRO A 25 -9.11 -5.96 -8.70
CA PRO A 25 -10.28 -5.27 -8.17
C PRO A 25 -11.38 -6.19 -7.62
N PHE A 26 -11.55 -7.39 -8.20
CA PHE A 26 -12.53 -8.37 -7.70
C PHE A 26 -12.10 -8.98 -6.36
N ASN A 27 -10.86 -9.45 -6.26
CA ASN A 27 -10.30 -9.97 -5.01
C ASN A 27 -10.23 -8.86 -3.96
N TYR A 28 -9.98 -7.61 -4.36
CA TYR A 28 -9.84 -6.48 -3.44
C TYR A 28 -11.08 -6.29 -2.56
N GLN A 29 -12.27 -6.48 -3.12
CA GLN A 29 -13.51 -6.37 -2.35
C GLN A 29 -13.69 -7.47 -1.30
N ILE A 30 -13.05 -8.62 -1.48
CA ILE A 30 -13.10 -9.76 -0.56
C ILE A 30 -12.04 -9.58 0.53
N VAL A 31 -10.79 -9.35 0.12
CA VAL A 31 -9.63 -9.26 1.02
C VAL A 31 -9.72 -8.01 1.89
N TRP A 32 -10.06 -6.85 1.32
CA TRP A 32 -10.05 -5.56 2.03
C TRP A 32 -11.45 -5.16 2.52
N LYS A 33 -12.19 -6.12 3.10
CA LYS A 33 -13.44 -5.84 3.84
C LYS A 33 -13.15 -5.13 5.16
N PRO A 34 -14.05 -4.26 5.67
CA PRO A 34 -13.87 -3.61 6.96
C PRO A 34 -13.61 -4.60 8.12
N SER A 35 -14.20 -5.80 8.05
CA SER A 35 -13.91 -6.90 8.97
C SER A 35 -12.45 -7.34 8.93
N ASN A 36 -11.85 -7.34 7.74
CA ASN A 36 -10.52 -7.86 7.48
C ASN A 36 -9.43 -6.81 7.71
N ILE A 37 -9.73 -5.54 7.43
CA ILE A 37 -8.80 -4.41 7.64
C ILE A 37 -8.34 -4.36 9.10
N LYS A 38 -9.22 -4.66 10.06
CA LYS A 38 -8.86 -4.73 11.48
C LYS A 38 -7.75 -5.75 11.75
N TYR A 39 -7.78 -6.90 11.07
CA TYR A 39 -6.71 -7.90 11.19
C TYR A 39 -5.41 -7.41 10.56
N PHE A 40 -5.44 -6.72 9.41
CA PHE A 40 -4.23 -6.13 8.83
C PHE A 40 -3.59 -5.10 9.76
N ILE A 41 -4.40 -4.22 10.36
CA ILE A 41 -3.92 -3.24 11.34
C ILE A 41 -3.33 -3.97 12.56
N LEU A 42 -4.05 -4.96 13.11
CA LEU A 42 -3.59 -5.73 14.26
C LEU A 42 -2.26 -6.46 13.98
N VAL A 43 -2.13 -7.10 12.82
CA VAL A 43 -0.89 -7.76 12.39
C VAL A 43 0.24 -6.74 12.25
N THR A 44 -0.04 -5.56 11.69
CA THR A 44 0.94 -4.49 11.55
C THR A 44 1.45 -4.01 12.92
N TRP A 45 0.54 -3.79 13.87
CA TRP A 45 0.89 -3.43 15.25
C TRP A 45 1.65 -4.55 15.97
N LEU A 46 1.27 -5.81 15.74
CA LEU A 46 1.94 -6.95 16.36
C LEU A 46 3.38 -7.10 15.86
N ILE A 47 3.62 -6.94 14.55
CA ILE A 47 4.96 -6.92 13.96
C ILE A 47 5.76 -5.74 14.53
N THR A 48 5.15 -4.56 14.61
CA THR A 48 5.78 -3.36 15.18
C THR A 48 6.19 -3.57 16.63
N PHE A 49 5.30 -4.14 17.44
CA PHE A 49 5.55 -4.40 18.85
C PHE A 49 6.66 -5.44 19.01
N ALA A 50 6.60 -6.55 18.27
CA ALA A 50 7.63 -7.57 18.28
C ALA A 50 9.00 -7.00 17.90
N TRP A 51 9.07 -6.19 16.84
CA TRP A 51 10.31 -5.54 16.41
C TRP A 51 10.85 -4.56 17.46
N SER A 52 9.97 -3.75 18.04
CA SER A 52 10.39 -2.75 19.04
C SER A 52 10.81 -3.40 20.35
N ALA A 53 10.14 -4.48 20.79
CA ALA A 53 10.54 -5.28 21.93
C ALA A 53 11.90 -5.94 21.70
N LEU A 54 12.17 -6.39 20.48
CA LEU A 54 13.44 -6.96 20.08
C LEU A 54 14.57 -5.93 20.17
N GLN A 55 14.39 -4.74 19.59
CA GLN A 55 15.36 -3.64 19.71
C GLN A 55 15.58 -3.20 21.17
N PHE A 56 14.52 -3.14 21.98
CA PHE A 56 14.61 -2.81 23.39
C PHE A 56 15.44 -3.86 24.16
N THR A 57 15.23 -5.14 23.84
CA THR A 57 15.97 -6.26 24.43
C THR A 57 17.46 -6.17 24.06
N GLU A 58 17.80 -5.91 22.81
CA GLU A 58 19.19 -5.70 22.37
C GLU A 58 19.84 -4.53 23.10
N PHE A 59 19.16 -3.38 23.16
CA PHE A 59 19.70 -2.18 23.79
C PHE A 59 19.91 -2.35 25.30
N THR A 60 18.98 -3.05 25.97
CA THR A 60 18.97 -3.17 27.44
C THR A 60 19.82 -4.32 27.94
N LEU A 61 19.87 -5.45 27.21
CA LEU A 61 20.56 -6.66 27.63
C LEU A 61 21.91 -6.87 26.94
N GLY A 62 22.26 -6.07 25.93
CA GLY A 62 23.53 -6.21 25.20
C GLY A 62 23.68 -7.58 24.53
N ILE A 63 22.57 -8.15 24.03
CA ILE A 63 22.57 -9.43 23.33
C ILE A 63 22.63 -9.13 21.83
N ASP A 64 23.81 -8.76 21.36
CA ASP A 64 24.02 -8.27 19.98
C ASP A 64 24.01 -9.41 18.95
N ASN A 65 24.19 -10.66 19.39
CA ASN A 65 24.66 -11.77 18.55
C ASN A 65 23.90 -13.09 18.73
N ALA A 66 22.58 -13.08 19.01
CA ALA A 66 21.81 -14.31 19.16
C ALA A 66 20.78 -14.53 18.03
N GLY A 67 20.96 -15.64 17.29
CA GLY A 67 19.90 -16.28 16.50
C GLY A 67 19.53 -15.64 15.16
N ILE A 68 18.24 -15.75 14.80
CA ILE A 68 17.67 -15.33 13.49
C ILE A 68 17.89 -13.83 13.24
N LEU A 69 17.91 -13.02 14.29
CA LEU A 69 18.08 -11.57 14.17
C LEU A 69 19.49 -11.20 13.73
N TYR A 70 20.52 -11.86 14.26
CA TYR A 70 21.89 -11.70 13.79
C TYR A 70 22.02 -12.14 12.33
N PHE A 71 21.37 -13.24 11.94
CA PHE A 71 21.34 -13.68 10.55
C PHE A 71 20.68 -12.64 9.63
N ILE A 72 19.52 -12.09 10.00
CA ILE A 72 18.84 -11.04 9.23
C ILE A 72 19.68 -9.77 9.17
N LYS A 73 20.24 -9.32 10.29
CA LYS A 73 21.14 -8.15 10.35
C LYS A 73 22.38 -8.36 9.51
N SER A 74 23.06 -9.49 9.64
CA SER A 74 24.27 -9.83 8.87
C SER A 74 23.97 -9.93 7.37
N PHE A 75 22.86 -10.56 6.98
CA PHE A 75 22.43 -10.64 5.59
C PHE A 75 22.13 -9.26 4.99
N LEU A 76 21.46 -8.38 5.75
CA LEU A 76 21.13 -7.02 5.31
C LEU A 76 22.34 -6.05 5.38
N GLN A 77 23.22 -6.18 6.38
CA GLN A 77 24.42 -5.35 6.56
C GLN A 77 25.52 -5.68 5.56
N ASN A 78 25.69 -6.95 5.18
CA ASN A 78 26.66 -7.36 4.16
C ASN A 78 26.30 -6.83 2.75
N GLY A 79 25.10 -6.28 2.58
CA GLY A 79 24.53 -5.81 1.31
C GLY A 79 24.55 -4.30 1.06
N ILE A 80 25.46 -3.51 1.65
CA ILE A 80 25.72 -2.05 1.37
C ILE A 80 25.13 -1.05 2.39
N LEU A 81 24.37 -1.47 3.41
CA LEU A 81 23.81 -0.54 4.41
C LEU A 81 24.32 -0.77 5.84
N MET A 82 25.22 0.13 6.28
CA MET A 82 25.56 0.34 7.69
C MET A 82 24.31 0.61 8.51
N ASN A 83 24.15 -0.13 9.62
CA ASN A 83 23.27 0.18 10.77
C ASN A 83 21.89 0.77 10.42
N GLY A 84 21.32 0.34 9.30
CA GLY A 84 20.07 0.88 8.79
C GLY A 84 18.88 0.33 9.55
N ASP A 85 17.89 1.18 9.79
CA ASP A 85 16.61 0.78 10.35
C ASP A 85 15.91 -0.24 9.41
N ILE A 86 15.92 -1.52 9.79
CA ILE A 86 15.44 -2.63 8.94
C ILE A 86 13.98 -2.42 8.48
N PRO A 87 13.05 -2.02 9.36
CA PRO A 87 11.71 -1.59 8.96
C PRO A 87 11.67 -0.53 7.84
N LEU A 88 12.53 0.49 7.91
CA LEU A 88 12.63 1.53 6.88
C LEU A 88 13.10 0.92 5.54
N LEU A 89 14.10 0.05 5.59
CA LEU A 89 14.60 -0.65 4.40
C LEU A 89 13.50 -1.50 3.76
N LEU A 90 12.81 -2.33 4.55
CA LEU A 90 11.68 -3.13 4.07
C LEU A 90 10.59 -2.24 3.47
N ALA A 91 10.29 -1.10 4.09
CA ALA A 91 9.31 -0.16 3.55
C ALA A 91 9.73 0.37 2.18
N VAL A 92 10.99 0.79 2.03
CA VAL A 92 11.49 1.26 0.72
C VAL A 92 11.50 0.13 -0.31
N PHE A 93 12.06 -1.04 0.01
CA PHE A 93 12.22 -2.13 -0.95
C PHE A 93 10.91 -2.81 -1.36
N ILE A 94 9.89 -2.82 -0.50
CA ILE A 94 8.58 -3.41 -0.81
C ILE A 94 7.65 -2.35 -1.41
N ALA A 95 7.54 -1.16 -0.80
CA ALA A 95 6.57 -0.16 -1.25
C ALA A 95 6.96 0.45 -2.60
N THR A 96 8.25 0.66 -2.86
CA THR A 96 8.72 1.27 -4.13
C THR A 96 8.28 0.47 -5.36
N PRO A 97 8.59 -0.83 -5.52
CA PRO A 97 8.17 -1.57 -6.72
C PRO A 97 6.64 -1.68 -6.84
N LEU A 98 5.91 -1.79 -5.72
CA LEU A 98 4.44 -1.80 -5.74
C LEU A 98 3.88 -0.47 -6.27
N TYR A 99 4.39 0.66 -5.79
CA TYR A 99 3.98 1.97 -6.28
C TYR A 99 4.43 2.23 -7.71
N THR A 100 5.63 1.80 -8.11
CA THR A 100 6.08 1.86 -9.50
C THR A 100 5.17 1.05 -10.42
N ALA A 101 4.73 -0.14 -10.02
CA ALA A 101 3.79 -0.94 -10.78
C ALA A 101 2.42 -0.25 -10.92
N VAL A 102 1.90 0.32 -9.82
CA VAL A 102 0.65 1.11 -9.84
C VAL A 102 0.79 2.30 -10.81
N LEU A 103 1.87 3.06 -10.71
CA LEU A 103 2.14 4.21 -11.58
C LEU A 103 2.26 3.79 -13.05
N ALA A 104 2.98 2.71 -13.34
CA ALA A 104 3.14 2.18 -14.68
C ALA A 104 1.79 1.79 -15.31
N GLN A 105 0.93 1.12 -14.54
CA GLN A 105 -0.43 0.78 -14.99
C GLN A 105 -1.25 2.04 -15.29
N PHE A 106 -1.14 3.07 -14.44
CA PHE A 106 -1.82 4.35 -14.66
C PHE A 106 -1.35 5.07 -15.93
N ILE A 107 -0.04 5.11 -16.17
CA ILE A 107 0.55 5.70 -17.38
C ILE A 107 0.10 4.93 -18.62
N PHE A 108 0.07 3.60 -18.54
CA PHE A 108 -0.41 2.74 -19.63
C PHE A 108 -1.88 3.00 -19.95
N ASP A 109 -2.75 3.03 -18.94
CA ASP A 109 -4.17 3.33 -19.10
C ASP A 109 -4.40 4.72 -19.69
N TYR A 110 -3.61 5.72 -19.27
CA TYR A 110 -3.66 7.08 -19.80
C TYR A 110 -3.27 7.14 -21.28
N ARG A 111 -2.17 6.46 -21.66
CA ARG A 111 -1.72 6.38 -23.06
C ARG A 111 -2.74 5.66 -23.94
N LYS A 112 -3.31 4.55 -23.47
CA LYS A 112 -4.34 3.79 -24.20
C LYS A 112 -5.60 4.63 -24.46
N LYS A 113 -6.06 5.41 -23.48
CA LYS A 113 -7.21 6.32 -23.66
C LYS A 113 -6.92 7.47 -24.62
N LYS A 114 -5.69 7.99 -24.62
CA LYS A 114 -5.25 9.03 -25.56
C LYS A 114 -5.22 8.53 -27.01
N SER A 115 -4.88 7.25 -27.24
CA SER A 115 -4.82 6.66 -28.59
C SER A 115 -6.19 6.37 -29.22
N THR A 116 -7.27 6.24 -28.44
CA THR A 116 -8.60 5.86 -28.96
C THR A 116 -9.48 7.03 -29.43
N SER A 117 -9.04 8.28 -29.29
CA SER A 117 -9.69 9.53 -29.74
C SER A 117 -11.12 9.82 -29.22
N THR A 118 -11.38 11.10 -28.95
CA THR A 118 -12.72 11.72 -28.97
C THR A 118 -13.79 11.17 -28.02
N GLN A 119 -13.57 11.13 -26.71
CA GLN A 119 -14.67 11.28 -25.74
C GLN A 119 -14.18 11.57 -24.32
N ASN A 120 -14.60 12.74 -23.82
CA ASN A 120 -14.66 13.16 -22.41
C ASN A 120 -13.37 12.95 -21.57
N ASN A 121 -12.50 13.95 -21.61
CA ASN A 121 -11.18 14.06 -20.96
C ASN A 121 -11.17 14.02 -19.41
N ASN A 122 -12.27 13.64 -18.77
CA ASN A 122 -12.30 13.54 -17.32
C ASN A 122 -11.71 12.20 -16.89
N MET A 123 -10.37 12.12 -16.86
CA MET A 123 -9.72 11.20 -15.93
C MET A 123 -10.33 11.52 -14.56
N PRO A 124 -10.99 10.55 -13.88
CA PRO A 124 -11.74 10.86 -12.68
C PRO A 124 -10.77 11.47 -11.67
N LYS A 125 -10.99 12.73 -11.29
CA LYS A 125 -10.08 13.56 -10.47
C LYS A 125 -9.54 12.78 -9.26
N ASP A 126 -10.40 11.97 -8.68
CA ASP A 126 -10.12 11.05 -7.58
C ASP A 126 -8.95 10.08 -7.84
N ARG A 127 -8.78 9.55 -9.06
CA ARG A 127 -7.66 8.66 -9.39
C ARG A 127 -6.32 9.39 -9.36
N ILE A 128 -6.30 10.65 -9.81
CA ILE A 128 -5.11 11.50 -9.74
C ILE A 128 -4.81 11.84 -8.28
N ILE A 129 -5.83 12.18 -7.50
CA ILE A 129 -5.67 12.47 -6.06
C ILE A 129 -5.06 11.26 -5.34
N ILE A 130 -5.57 10.05 -5.60
CA ILE A 130 -5.05 8.81 -5.00
C ILE A 130 -3.58 8.60 -5.39
N LEU A 131 -3.23 8.77 -6.67
CA LEU A 131 -1.87 8.60 -7.17
C LEU A 131 -0.91 9.64 -6.56
N SER A 132 -1.34 10.90 -6.47
CA SER A 132 -0.57 11.97 -5.83
C SER A 132 -0.29 11.66 -4.36
N ILE A 133 -1.28 11.15 -3.62
CA ILE A 133 -1.08 10.74 -2.23
C ILE A 133 -0.09 9.56 -2.13
N CYS A 134 -0.15 8.60 -3.05
CA CYS A 134 0.78 7.47 -3.09
C CYS A 134 2.23 7.93 -3.36
N LEU A 135 2.42 8.88 -4.26
CA LEU A 135 3.74 9.44 -4.57
C LEU A 135 4.29 10.28 -3.41
N ILE A 136 3.44 11.16 -2.83
CA ILE A 136 3.83 12.02 -1.69
C ILE A 136 4.19 11.17 -0.47
N SER A 137 3.45 10.07 -0.22
CA SER A 137 3.72 9.19 0.92
C SER A 137 5.01 8.39 0.81
N LEU A 138 5.51 8.16 -0.41
CA LEU A 138 6.74 7.40 -0.62
C LEU A 138 8.00 8.26 -0.43
N ILE A 139 7.97 9.54 -0.80
CA ILE A 139 9.15 10.44 -0.84
C ILE A 139 9.95 10.48 0.48
N PRO A 140 9.32 10.56 1.67
CA PRO A 140 10.07 10.71 2.92
C PRO A 140 10.93 9.50 3.27
N CYS A 141 10.57 8.28 2.83
CA CYS A 141 11.29 7.07 3.23
C CYS A 141 12.68 6.94 2.54
N PRO A 142 12.81 7.05 1.21
CA PRO A 142 14.11 7.11 0.55
C PRO A 142 14.94 8.32 0.97
N LEU A 143 14.29 9.47 1.22
CA LEU A 143 14.97 10.67 1.69
C LEU A 143 15.60 10.45 3.08
N LEU A 144 14.84 9.86 4.01
CA LEU A 144 15.33 9.50 5.34
C LEU A 144 16.50 8.50 5.26
N LEU A 145 16.42 7.50 4.36
CA LEU A 145 17.50 6.55 4.11
C LEU A 145 18.79 7.24 3.64
N GLY A 146 18.66 8.22 2.73
CA GLY A 146 19.79 9.04 2.28
C GLY A 146 20.39 9.88 3.41
N LEU A 147 19.54 10.48 4.24
CA LEU A 147 19.96 11.28 5.40
C LEU A 147 20.72 10.46 6.45
N TYR A 148 20.31 9.20 6.70
CA TYR A 148 21.05 8.29 7.57
C TYR A 148 22.49 8.07 7.10
N LYS A 149 22.68 7.90 5.78
CA LYS A 149 24.01 7.73 5.19
C LYS A 149 24.84 9.02 5.27
N LEU A 150 24.23 10.17 5.03
CA LEU A 150 24.87 11.48 5.15
C LEU A 150 25.27 11.79 6.59
N ALA A 151 24.42 11.46 7.57
CA ALA A 151 24.71 11.65 8.99
C ALA A 151 25.97 10.89 9.43
N GLY A 152 26.14 9.65 8.97
CA GLY A 152 27.35 8.86 9.23
C GLY A 152 28.62 9.52 8.68
N ILE A 153 28.54 10.17 7.51
CA ILE A 153 29.66 10.89 6.91
C ILE A 153 29.99 12.17 7.68
N THR A 154 28.99 12.94 8.13
CA THR A 154 29.22 14.18 8.88
C THR A 154 29.86 13.96 10.25
N VAL A 155 29.58 12.82 10.90
CA VAL A 155 30.25 12.44 12.16
C VAL A 155 31.76 12.24 11.94
N ILE A 156 32.17 11.74 10.78
CA ILE A 156 33.58 11.55 10.42
C ILE A 156 34.28 12.90 10.18
N ILE A 157 33.58 13.86 9.57
CA ILE A 157 34.15 15.17 9.18
C ILE A 157 34.15 16.16 10.37
N GLN A 158 33.47 15.85 11.48
CA GLN A 158 33.34 16.70 12.70
C GLN A 158 32.79 18.12 12.44
N ASP A 159 32.11 18.34 11.33
CA ASP A 159 31.60 19.66 10.97
C ASP A 159 30.20 19.89 11.53
N THR A 160 30.03 20.96 12.31
CA THR A 160 28.82 21.17 13.14
C THR A 160 27.63 21.66 12.34
N LEU A 161 27.84 22.54 11.36
CA LEU A 161 26.76 23.14 10.57
C LEU A 161 26.07 22.13 9.64
N PRO A 162 26.79 21.27 8.88
CA PRO A 162 26.17 20.19 8.11
C PRO A 162 25.38 19.21 8.99
N SER A 163 25.88 18.88 10.18
CA SER A 163 25.19 17.99 11.12
C SER A 163 23.86 18.58 11.60
N ILE A 164 23.81 19.90 11.88
CA ILE A 164 22.58 20.59 12.27
C ILE A 164 21.56 20.55 11.11
N ILE A 165 22.00 20.84 9.87
CA ILE A 165 21.13 20.81 8.70
C ILE A 165 20.55 19.40 8.49
N ILE A 166 21.39 18.36 8.52
CA ILE A 166 20.93 16.97 8.37
C ILE A 166 19.93 16.60 9.44
N ASN A 167 20.16 17.01 10.70
CA ASN A 167 19.24 16.72 11.79
C ASN A 167 17.89 17.43 11.62
N ILE A 168 17.86 18.66 11.10
CA ILE A 168 16.60 19.35 10.75
C ILE A 168 15.84 18.56 9.68
N PHE A 169 16.50 18.20 8.58
CA PHE A 169 15.87 17.42 7.52
C PHE A 169 15.38 16.06 8.01
N TYR A 170 16.15 15.42 8.89
CA TYR A 170 15.80 14.14 9.52
C TYR A 170 14.49 14.26 10.31
N ASN A 171 14.38 15.27 11.18
CA ASN A 171 13.18 15.49 11.99
C ASN A 171 11.96 15.86 11.13
N VAL A 172 12.15 16.64 10.07
CA VAL A 172 11.09 16.95 9.11
C VAL A 172 10.60 15.68 8.42
N CYS A 173 11.51 14.83 7.93
CA CYS A 173 11.14 13.55 7.31
C CYS A 173 10.40 12.64 8.29
N TYR A 174 10.88 12.55 9.53
CA TYR A 174 10.24 11.78 10.59
C TYR A 174 8.81 12.25 10.84
N THR A 175 8.60 13.57 10.95
CA THR A 175 7.29 14.18 11.19
C THR A 175 6.35 13.93 10.02
N LEU A 176 6.86 14.07 8.78
CA LEU A 176 6.09 13.77 7.58
C LEU A 176 5.64 12.32 7.53
N ILE A 177 6.50 11.37 7.91
CA ILE A 177 6.16 9.94 7.93
C ILE A 177 5.05 9.65 8.93
N GLN A 178 5.09 10.24 10.13
CA GLN A 178 4.01 10.11 11.12
C GLN A 178 2.70 10.73 10.61
N PHE A 179 2.77 11.90 9.98
CA PHE A 179 1.59 12.53 9.39
C PHE A 179 1.00 11.69 8.24
N ILE A 180 1.86 11.10 7.41
CA ILE A 180 1.46 10.17 6.35
C ILE A 180 0.81 8.92 6.93
N GLU A 181 1.29 8.39 8.05
CA GLU A 181 0.67 7.26 8.74
C GLU A 181 -0.79 7.58 9.11
N GLU A 182 -1.02 8.72 9.76
CA GLU A 182 -2.37 9.15 10.16
C GLU A 182 -3.29 9.31 8.95
N ILE A 183 -2.78 9.94 7.88
CA ILE A 183 -3.49 10.04 6.61
C ILE A 183 -3.75 8.66 6.02
N SER A 184 -2.79 7.74 6.08
CA SER A 184 -2.91 6.39 5.53
C SER A 184 -3.99 5.59 6.25
N LEU A 185 -4.03 5.67 7.58
CA LEU A 185 -5.09 5.06 8.40
C LEU A 185 -6.45 5.68 8.09
N PHE A 186 -6.51 7.01 7.91
CA PHE A 186 -7.72 7.71 7.53
C PHE A 186 -8.21 7.29 6.12
N ILE A 187 -7.31 7.16 5.14
CA ILE A 187 -7.70 6.81 3.76
C ILE A 187 -7.96 5.30 3.63
N ILE A 188 -7.28 4.42 4.37
CA ILE A 188 -7.65 2.99 4.45
C ILE A 188 -9.07 2.84 5.05
N SER A 189 -9.54 3.84 5.79
CA SER A 189 -10.92 3.92 6.26
C SER A 189 -11.95 4.05 5.11
N LYS A 190 -13.24 4.03 5.47
CA LYS A 190 -14.40 3.73 4.62
C LYS A 190 -14.46 4.49 3.27
N ASP A 191 -13.87 5.67 3.18
CA ASP A 191 -14.03 6.58 2.04
C ASP A 191 -13.27 6.13 0.78
N PHE A 192 -12.06 5.57 0.90
CA PHE A 192 -11.36 5.02 -0.27
C PHE A 192 -12.07 3.81 -0.85
N ARG A 193 -12.65 2.98 0.02
CA ARG A 193 -13.42 1.80 -0.41
C ARG A 193 -14.65 2.22 -1.21
N LYS A 194 -15.32 3.29 -0.79
CA LYS A 194 -16.44 3.89 -1.51
C LYS A 194 -15.98 4.42 -2.87
N LEU A 195 -14.86 5.15 -2.91
CA LEU A 195 -14.25 5.64 -4.17
C LEU A 195 -13.90 4.51 -5.14
N VAL A 196 -13.23 3.44 -4.69
CA VAL A 196 -12.91 2.27 -5.54
C VAL A 196 -14.17 1.60 -6.07
N LYS A 197 -15.18 1.39 -5.20
CA LYS A 197 -16.44 0.76 -5.62
C LYS A 197 -17.16 1.60 -6.68
N GLU A 198 -17.19 2.93 -6.52
CA GLU A 198 -17.80 3.82 -7.49
C GLU A 198 -17.01 3.90 -8.81
N GLN A 199 -15.67 3.91 -8.75
CA GLN A 199 -14.83 4.09 -9.94
C GLN A 199 -14.69 2.86 -10.84
N PHE A 200 -14.73 1.66 -10.29
CA PHE A 200 -14.59 0.43 -11.07
C PHE A 200 -15.93 -0.20 -11.44
N PHE A 201 -17.03 0.20 -10.80
CA PHE A 201 -18.34 -0.43 -10.99
C PHE A 201 -19.49 0.51 -11.41
N LYS A 202 -19.32 1.86 -11.44
CA LYS A 202 -20.33 2.76 -12.07
C LYS A 202 -20.47 2.57 -13.59
N SER A 203 -19.57 1.85 -14.25
CA SER A 203 -19.68 1.58 -15.69
C SER A 203 -20.75 0.55 -16.08
N ASN A 204 -21.34 -0.18 -15.13
CA ASN A 204 -22.38 -1.18 -15.46
C ASN A 204 -23.82 -0.66 -15.26
N GLY A 205 -23.99 0.55 -14.72
CA GLY A 205 -25.32 1.14 -14.45
C GLY A 205 -25.67 2.37 -15.28
N GLN A 206 -24.71 2.96 -16.00
CA GLN A 206 -24.92 4.21 -16.76
C GLN A 206 -24.93 4.05 -18.28
N ILE A 207 -24.94 2.81 -18.80
CA ILE A 207 -25.21 2.56 -20.23
C ILE A 207 -26.72 2.44 -20.52
N ASN A 208 -27.60 2.40 -19.50
CA ASN A 208 -29.04 2.10 -19.71
C ASN A 208 -30.04 3.25 -19.50
N ASN A 209 -29.61 4.51 -19.41
CA ASN A 209 -30.58 5.62 -19.25
C ASN A 209 -30.73 6.58 -20.44
N ASN A 210 -29.99 6.39 -21.54
CA ASN A 210 -30.16 7.24 -22.74
C ASN A 210 -30.65 6.50 -24.00
N ASN A 211 -30.86 5.18 -23.96
CA ASN A 211 -31.62 4.49 -25.01
C ASN A 211 -32.89 3.89 -24.43
N LYS A 212 -33.90 4.76 -24.33
CA LYS A 212 -35.30 4.34 -24.44
C LYS A 212 -35.42 3.74 -25.84
N VAL A 213 -35.49 2.41 -25.96
CA VAL A 213 -36.13 1.60 -27.02
C VAL A 213 -35.48 0.20 -27.13
N VAL A 214 -36.35 -0.81 -26.93
CA VAL A 214 -36.25 -2.27 -27.13
C VAL A 214 -35.60 -3.15 -26.05
N ASN A 215 -36.48 -3.93 -25.40
CA ASN A 215 -36.27 -5.22 -24.76
C ASN A 215 -35.11 -6.04 -25.34
N ASN A 216 -34.14 -6.42 -24.49
CA ASN A 216 -33.71 -7.81 -24.42
C ASN A 216 -32.93 -8.04 -23.11
N GLN A 217 -33.60 -8.75 -22.20
CA GLN A 217 -33.00 -9.31 -20.99
C GLN A 217 -31.99 -10.39 -21.39
N VAL A 218 -30.70 -10.13 -21.22
CA VAL A 218 -29.70 -11.20 -21.12
C VAL A 218 -29.43 -11.43 -19.63
N ILE A 219 -30.33 -12.21 -19.04
CA ILE A 219 -30.08 -12.96 -17.81
C ILE A 219 -29.22 -14.15 -18.23
N VAL A 220 -27.91 -13.98 -18.17
CA VAL A 220 -26.94 -15.09 -18.22
C VAL A 220 -25.86 -14.67 -17.23
N VAL A 221 -25.88 -15.14 -15.98
CA VAL A 221 -25.01 -16.25 -15.53
C VAL A 221 -25.53 -16.89 -14.23
N GLN A 222 -26.75 -16.57 -13.75
CA GLN A 222 -27.22 -17.06 -12.44
C GLN A 222 -28.24 -18.21 -12.47
N THR A 223 -28.67 -18.68 -13.65
CA THR A 223 -29.74 -19.70 -13.77
C THR A 223 -29.23 -21.14 -13.92
N ILE A 224 -27.97 -21.36 -14.31
CA ILE A 224 -27.49 -22.73 -14.63
C ILE A 224 -27.37 -23.60 -13.36
N SER A 225 -26.96 -23.04 -12.23
CA SER A 225 -26.77 -23.82 -10.99
C SER A 225 -28.07 -24.15 -10.24
N GLN A 226 -29.15 -23.37 -10.43
CA GLN A 226 -30.45 -23.67 -9.82
C GLN A 226 -31.32 -24.59 -10.67
N GLN A 227 -31.21 -24.54 -12.01
CA GLN A 227 -32.01 -25.39 -12.89
C GLN A 227 -31.48 -26.84 -12.96
N GLN A 228 -30.18 -27.04 -12.79
CA GLN A 228 -29.58 -28.39 -12.66
C GLN A 228 -29.96 -29.11 -11.35
N ARG A 229 -30.30 -28.37 -10.27
CA ARG A 229 -30.74 -29.00 -9.01
C ARG A 229 -32.19 -29.50 -9.07
N ARG A 230 -33.07 -28.87 -9.87
CA ARG A 230 -34.45 -29.37 -10.05
C ARG A 230 -34.52 -30.62 -10.94
N ASN A 231 -33.72 -30.71 -12.00
CA ASN A 231 -33.77 -31.88 -12.89
C ASN A 231 -33.16 -33.15 -12.24
N ASN A 232 -32.18 -33.01 -11.34
CA ASN A 232 -31.61 -34.16 -10.63
C ASN A 232 -32.49 -34.70 -9.48
N GLN A 233 -33.52 -33.97 -9.05
CA GLN A 233 -34.50 -34.47 -8.07
C GLN A 233 -35.66 -35.20 -8.74
N ILE A 234 -36.02 -34.84 -9.98
CA ILE A 234 -37.09 -35.50 -10.74
C ILE A 234 -36.66 -36.91 -11.21
N ASN A 235 -35.37 -37.10 -11.54
CA ASN A 235 -34.84 -38.42 -11.96
C ASN A 235 -34.54 -39.41 -10.81
N LYS A 236 -34.87 -39.08 -9.56
CA LYS A 236 -34.76 -40.01 -8.41
C LYS A 236 -36.11 -40.53 -7.90
N GLN A 237 -37.21 -40.20 -8.57
CA GLN A 237 -38.56 -40.65 -8.21
C GLN A 237 -39.25 -41.50 -9.29
N ASN A 238 -38.50 -41.97 -10.30
CA ASN A 238 -38.95 -43.01 -11.23
C ASN A 238 -38.08 -44.25 -11.08
#